data_AF-A0A352VGJ8-F1
#
_entry.id   AF-A0A352VGJ8-F1
#
_cell.length_a   1.000
_cell.length_b   1.000
_cell.length_c   1.000
_cell.angle_alpha   90.00
_cell.angle_beta   90.00
_cell.angle_gamma   90.00
#
_symmetry.space_group_name_H-M   'P 1'
#
loop_
_entity.id
_entity.type
_entity.pdbx_description
1 polymer ?
#
loop_
_entity_poly.entity_id
_entity_poly.type
_entity_poly.pdbx_seq_one_letter_code
_entity_poly.pdbx_strand_id
1 'polypeptide(L)'
;MAPFDIQCTAKANRPRLEQNHAFESAGGTVAEILARFERAEADGTRALSVWGSIYYHVYGDSAQDYRNHTVVAVPYATRDLGFPIARGPAMLWLMEAGTSGAHLMVSGR
;
A
#
# COMPACT_ATOMS: atom_id res chain seq x y z
N MET A 1 -8.35 -3.48 -14.26
CA MET A 1 -7.44 -2.34 -14.40
C MET A 1 -8.24 -1.16 -14.93
N ALA A 2 -8.01 0.05 -14.42
CA ALA A 2 -8.61 1.25 -15.01
C ALA A 2 -7.91 1.60 -16.33
N PRO A 3 -8.58 2.30 -17.29
CA PRO A 3 -7.95 2.73 -18.55
C PRO A 3 -6.74 3.65 -18.35
N PHE A 4 -6.78 4.49 -17.32
CA PHE A 4 -5.65 5.30 -16.87
C PHE A 4 -5.17 4.76 -15.52
N ASP A 5 -3.93 4.29 -15.44
CA ASP A 5 -3.36 3.71 -14.22
C ASP A 5 -1.84 3.98 -14.18
N ILE A 6 -1.39 4.74 -13.18
CA ILE A 6 0.00 5.10 -12.97
C ILE A 6 0.34 4.88 -11.50
N GLN A 7 1.31 4.01 -11.22
CA GLN A 7 1.85 3.84 -9.88
C GLN A 7 3.34 4.19 -9.84
N CYS A 8 3.69 5.16 -9.01
CA CYS A 8 5.05 5.63 -8.79
C CYS A 8 5.51 5.31 -7.37
N THR A 9 6.75 4.84 -7.22
CA THR A 9 7.39 4.63 -5.92
C THR A 9 8.91 4.60 -6.04
N ALA A 10 9.62 4.43 -4.92
CA ALA A 10 11.07 4.25 -4.92
C ALA A 10 11.46 2.99 -5.71
N LYS A 11 12.51 3.07 -6.54
CA LYS A 11 12.99 1.93 -7.33
C LYS A 11 13.31 0.70 -6.47
N ALA A 12 13.79 0.92 -5.24
CA ALA A 12 14.10 -0.13 -4.27
C ALA A 12 12.85 -0.89 -3.76
N ASN A 13 11.64 -0.38 -3.98
CA ASN A 13 10.38 -1.09 -3.66
C ASN A 13 9.97 -2.13 -4.71
N ARG A 14 10.75 -2.28 -5.79
CA ARG A 14 10.43 -3.20 -6.88
C ARG A 14 10.14 -4.64 -6.41
N PRO A 15 10.90 -5.26 -5.48
CA PRO A 15 10.57 -6.60 -4.99
C PRO A 15 9.18 -6.69 -4.35
N ARG A 16 8.77 -5.64 -3.62
CA ARG A 16 7.44 -5.57 -3.00
C ARG A 16 6.32 -5.43 -4.03
N LEU A 17 6.54 -4.63 -5.07
CA LEU A 17 5.59 -4.50 -6.18
C LEU A 17 5.46 -5.81 -6.95
N GLU A 18 6.57 -6.45 -7.30
CA GLU A 18 6.55 -7.71 -8.06
C GLU A 18 5.89 -8.84 -7.25
N GLN A 19 6.14 -8.91 -5.95
CA GLN A 19 5.44 -9.86 -5.07
C GLN A 19 3.93 -9.60 -5.04
N ASN A 20 3.50 -8.34 -4.88
CA ASN A 20 2.08 -7.99 -4.90
C ASN A 20 1.43 -8.36 -6.24
N HIS A 21 2.06 -7.97 -7.35
CA HIS A 21 1.57 -8.30 -8.69
C HIS A 21 1.48 -9.80 -8.89
N ALA A 22 2.46 -10.59 -8.43
CA ALA A 22 2.41 -12.05 -8.54
C ALA A 22 1.22 -12.66 -7.76
N PHE A 23 0.90 -12.12 -6.58
CA PHE A 23 -0.25 -12.60 -5.79
C PHE A 23 -1.58 -12.22 -6.45
N GLU A 24 -1.68 -11.01 -7.00
CA GLU A 24 -2.89 -10.52 -7.68
C GLU A 24 -3.10 -11.22 -9.03
N SER A 25 -2.04 -11.41 -9.82
CA SER A 25 -2.09 -12.03 -11.14
C SER A 25 -2.28 -13.54 -11.11
N ALA A 26 -2.07 -14.18 -9.95
CA ALA A 26 -2.40 -15.58 -9.74
C ALA A 26 -3.92 -15.86 -9.79
N GLY A 27 -4.75 -14.81 -9.77
CA GLY A 27 -6.19 -14.90 -9.89
C GLY A 27 -6.90 -15.41 -8.63
N GLY A 28 -8.22 -15.54 -8.75
CA GLY A 28 -9.12 -15.88 -7.64
C GLY A 28 -9.90 -14.66 -7.12
N THR A 29 -10.62 -14.89 -6.03
CA THR A 29 -11.38 -13.90 -5.29
C THR A 29 -10.45 -12.95 -4.52
N VAL A 30 -10.98 -11.79 -4.13
CA VAL A 30 -10.27 -10.84 -3.25
C VAL A 30 -9.83 -11.52 -1.95
N ALA A 31 -10.67 -12.37 -1.37
CA ALA A 31 -10.35 -13.11 -0.16
C ALA A 31 -9.15 -14.06 -0.34
N GLU A 32 -9.06 -14.76 -1.47
CA GLU A 32 -7.91 -15.62 -1.78
C GLU A 32 -6.63 -14.82 -2.02
N ILE A 33 -6.73 -13.64 -2.62
CA ILE A 33 -5.57 -12.74 -2.78
C ILE A 33 -5.10 -12.23 -1.40
N LEU A 34 -6.03 -11.81 -0.53
CA LEU A 34 -5.72 -11.41 0.84
C LEU A 34 -5.08 -12.54 1.65
N ALA A 35 -5.59 -13.77 1.53
CA ALA A 35 -5.01 -14.93 2.19
C ALA A 35 -3.55 -15.19 1.75
N ARG A 36 -3.19 -14.90 0.49
CA ARG A 36 -1.78 -14.99 0.03
C ARG A 36 -0.90 -13.94 0.71
N PHE A 37 -1.40 -12.71 0.88
CA PHE A 37 -0.69 -11.68 1.63
C PHE A 37 -0.49 -12.06 3.09
N GLU A 38 -1.55 -12.53 3.75
CA GLU A 38 -1.53 -12.96 5.15
C GLU A 38 -0.57 -14.14 5.37
N ARG A 39 -0.58 -15.13 4.46
CA ARG A 39 0.35 -16.26 4.56
C ARG A 39 1.80 -15.81 4.43
N ALA A 40 2.10 -14.92 3.49
CA ALA A 40 3.44 -14.38 3.34
C ALA A 40 3.86 -13.54 4.57
N GLU A 41 2.92 -12.83 5.21
CA GLU A 41 3.17 -12.11 6.47
C GLU A 41 3.54 -13.08 7.58
N ALA A 42 2.72 -14.12 7.78
CA ALA A 42 2.93 -15.15 8.79
C ALA A 42 4.24 -15.94 8.57
N ASP A 43 4.57 -16.23 7.31
CA ASP A 43 5.79 -16.95 6.92
C ASP A 43 7.04 -16.03 6.95
N GLY A 44 6.89 -14.72 7.21
CA GLY A 44 8.00 -13.75 7.22
C GLY A 44 8.62 -13.49 5.84
N THR A 45 7.89 -13.80 4.76
CA THR A 45 8.38 -13.72 3.37
C THR A 45 7.89 -12.46 2.64
N ARG A 46 7.18 -11.57 3.32
CA ARG A 46 6.77 -10.28 2.74
C ARG A 46 7.98 -9.43 2.44
N ALA A 47 8.13 -9.05 1.17
CA ALA A 47 9.10 -8.04 0.80
C ALA A 47 8.71 -6.71 1.44
N LEU A 48 9.66 -6.09 2.12
CA LEU A 48 9.44 -4.80 2.77
C LEU A 48 9.55 -3.67 1.76
N SER A 49 8.66 -2.70 1.90
CA SER A 49 8.86 -1.39 1.31
C SER A 49 9.98 -0.66 2.03
N VAL A 50 10.69 0.22 1.32
CA VAL A 50 11.64 1.15 1.90
C VAL A 50 10.90 2.07 2.86
N TRP A 51 11.38 2.13 4.10
CA TRP A 51 10.81 2.97 5.13
C TRP A 51 10.81 4.45 4.71
N GLY A 52 9.69 5.14 4.87
CA GLY A 52 9.49 6.53 4.48
C GLY A 52 9.29 6.75 2.98
N SER A 53 9.29 5.70 2.15
CA SER A 53 9.06 5.84 0.71
C SER A 53 7.58 6.06 0.38
N ILE A 54 7.32 6.87 -0.64
CA ILE A 54 5.97 7.16 -1.11
C ILE A 54 5.54 6.11 -2.13
N TYR A 55 4.27 5.71 -2.06
CA TYR A 55 3.53 5.15 -3.19
C TYR A 55 2.50 6.17 -3.62
N TYR A 56 2.56 6.58 -4.88
CA TYR A 56 1.63 7.51 -5.50
C TYR A 56 0.92 6.79 -6.64
N HIS A 57 -0.35 6.46 -6.44
CA HIS A 57 -1.17 5.78 -7.42
C HIS A 57 -2.24 6.74 -7.93
N VAL A 58 -2.30 6.88 -9.25
CA VAL A 58 -3.31 7.66 -9.95
C VAL A 58 -4.04 6.72 -10.89
N TYR A 59 -5.36 6.65 -10.76
CA TYR A 59 -6.17 5.75 -11.56
C TYR A 59 -7.53 6.36 -11.90
N GLY A 60 -8.08 6.03 -13.06
CA GLY A 60 -9.38 6.55 -13.50
C GLY A 60 -9.68 6.24 -14.96
N ASP A 61 -10.72 6.89 -15.49
CA ASP A 61 -11.14 6.73 -16.88
C ASP A 61 -10.25 7.55 -17.84
N SER A 62 -9.62 8.63 -17.35
CA SER A 62 -8.71 9.47 -18.12
C SER A 62 -7.76 10.27 -17.22
N ALA A 63 -6.82 11.00 -17.83
CA ALA A 63 -5.96 11.94 -17.10
C ALA A 63 -6.72 13.16 -16.53
N GLN A 64 -7.95 13.41 -17.01
CA GLN A 64 -8.81 14.51 -16.55
C GLN A 64 -9.83 14.06 -15.50
N ASP A 65 -10.12 12.76 -15.43
CA ASP A 65 -11.04 12.14 -14.48
C ASP A 65 -10.33 10.99 -13.76
N TYR A 66 -9.57 11.34 -12.73
CA TYR A 66 -8.75 10.43 -11.95
C TYR A 66 -9.00 10.56 -10.46
N ARG A 67 -8.70 9.49 -9.73
CA ARG A 67 -8.54 9.45 -8.27
C ARG A 67 -7.08 9.26 -7.94
N ASN A 68 -6.66 9.79 -6.79
CA ASN A 68 -5.33 9.57 -6.25
C ASN A 68 -5.38 8.79 -4.95
N HIS A 69 -4.50 7.81 -4.82
CA HIS A 69 -4.25 7.08 -3.60
C HIS A 69 -2.76 7.22 -3.27
N THR A 70 -2.46 7.89 -2.16
CA THR A 70 -1.08 8.21 -1.77
C THR A 70 -0.82 7.70 -0.36
N VAL A 71 0.27 6.95 -0.21
CA VAL A 71 0.69 6.42 1.09
C VAL A 71 2.19 6.57 1.29
N VAL A 72 2.62 6.67 2.54
CA VAL A 72 4.04 6.59 2.95
C VAL A 72 4.25 5.26 3.65
N ALA A 73 5.11 4.41 3.09
CA ALA A 73 5.36 3.09 3.64
C ALA A 73 6.19 3.18 4.93
N VAL A 74 5.70 2.55 5.99
CA VAL A 74 6.33 2.52 7.31
C VAL A 74 6.19 1.10 7.91
N PRO A 75 6.78 0.06 7.29
CA PRO A 75 6.60 -1.34 7.69
C PRO A 75 6.97 -1.63 9.14
N TYR A 76 6.06 -2.22 9.90
CA TYR A 76 6.11 -2.48 11.34
C TYR A 76 6.00 -1.25 12.25
N ALA A 77 5.64 -0.07 11.70
CA ALA A 77 5.27 1.07 12.54
C ALA A 77 4.11 0.73 13.46
N THR A 78 4.20 1.18 14.71
CA THR A 78 3.11 1.14 15.69
C THR A 78 2.62 2.55 15.98
N ARG A 79 1.69 2.67 16.94
CA ARG A 79 1.16 3.95 17.43
C ARG A 79 2.24 4.90 17.94
N ASP A 80 3.40 4.39 18.31
CA ASP A 80 4.52 5.17 18.86
C ASP A 80 5.14 6.11 17.82
N LEU A 81 4.84 5.93 16.53
CA LEU A 81 5.20 6.86 15.46
C LEU A 81 4.48 8.22 15.59
N GLY A 82 3.45 8.32 16.44
CA GLY A 82 2.77 9.58 16.77
C GLY A 82 1.61 9.95 15.83
N PHE A 83 1.17 9.04 14.96
CA PHE A 83 0.04 9.25 14.06
C PHE A 83 -1.25 8.58 14.59
N PRO A 84 -2.43 9.16 14.31
CA PRO A 84 -3.71 8.49 14.55
C PRO A 84 -3.80 7.16 13.79
N ILE A 85 -4.51 6.17 14.33
CA ILE A 85 -4.75 4.87 13.66
C ILE A 85 -6.07 4.81 12.89
N ALA A 86 -6.77 5.93 12.79
CA ALA A 86 -8.04 6.06 12.10
C ALA A 86 -8.09 7.41 11.38
N ARG A 87 -8.85 7.46 10.29
CA ARG A 87 -9.10 8.70 9.54
C ARG A 87 -9.78 9.72 10.47
N GLY A 88 -9.27 10.94 10.44
CA GLY A 88 -9.79 12.05 11.23
C GLY A 88 -9.48 13.39 10.58
N PRO A 89 -9.45 14.49 11.35
CA PRO A 89 -9.10 15.81 10.84
C PRO A 89 -7.61 15.92 10.44
N ALA A 90 -6.76 15.00 10.89
CA ALA A 90 -5.37 14.93 10.48
C ALA A 90 -5.24 14.50 9.02
N MET A 91 -4.26 15.08 8.31
CA MET A 91 -3.96 14.72 6.91
C MET A 91 -3.36 13.32 6.77
N LEU A 92 -2.76 12.79 7.84
CA LEU A 92 -2.06 11.50 7.86
C LEU A 92 -2.61 10.61 8.98
N TRP A 93 -2.82 9.33 8.70
CA TRP A 93 -3.12 8.30 9.71
C TRP A 93 -2.42 6.99 9.37
N LEU A 94 -2.01 6.26 10.40
CA LEU A 94 -1.37 4.94 10.30
C LEU A 94 -2.43 3.87 10.06
N MET A 95 -2.23 3.06 9.02
CA MET A 95 -2.97 1.82 8.77
C MET A 95 -2.06 0.61 8.95
N GLU A 96 -2.66 -0.55 9.17
CA GLU A 96 -1.95 -1.85 9.25
C GLU A 96 -0.83 -1.86 10.31
N ALA A 97 -1.02 -1.14 11.43
CA ALA A 97 -0.02 -0.96 12.46
C ALA A 97 0.55 -2.29 12.96
N GLY A 98 1.87 -2.39 13.03
CA GLY A 98 2.60 -3.58 13.49
C GLY A 98 2.82 -4.67 12.44
N THR A 99 2.40 -4.48 11.18
CA THR A 99 2.63 -5.45 10.10
C THR A 99 3.62 -4.92 9.06
N SER A 100 4.11 -5.77 8.16
CA SER A 100 4.92 -5.33 7.00
C SER A 100 4.15 -4.40 6.05
N GLY A 101 2.81 -4.36 6.16
CA GLY A 101 1.93 -3.50 5.39
C GLY A 101 1.70 -2.12 5.99
N ALA A 102 2.27 -1.81 7.17
CA ALA A 102 2.07 -0.54 7.84
C ALA A 102 2.43 0.66 6.94
N HIS A 103 1.51 1.61 6.84
CA HIS A 103 1.68 2.82 6.01
C HIS A 103 0.89 4.01 6.57
N LEU A 104 1.39 5.22 6.33
CA LEU A 104 0.64 6.45 6.54
C LEU A 104 -0.20 6.71 5.31
N MET A 105 -1.51 6.67 5.47
CA MET A 105 -2.44 7.15 4.47
C MET A 105 -2.38 8.68 4.40
N VAL A 106 -2.30 9.21 3.17
CA VAL A 106 -2.47 10.64 2.93
C VAL A 106 -3.90 10.89 2.49
N SER A 107 -4.60 11.79 3.20
CA SER A 107 -5.92 12.26 2.75
C SER A 107 -5.82 12.75 1.30
N GLY A 108 -6.58 12.11 0.41
CA GLY A 108 -6.67 12.48 -1.00
C GLY A 108 -7.33 13.83 -1.20
N ARG A 109 -7.41 14.24 -2.47
CA ARG A 109 -8.32 15.31 -2.89
C ARG A 109 -9.75 14.81 -2.94
#